data_AF-A0A5S3Y0R1-F1
#
_entry.id   AF-A0A5S3Y0R1-F1
#
_cell.length_a   1.000
_cell.length_b   1.000
_cell.length_c   1.000
_cell.angle_alpha   90.00
_cell.angle_beta   90.00
_cell.angle_gamma   90.00
#
_symmetry.space_group_name_H-M   'P 1'
#
loop_
_entity.id
_entity.type
_entity.pdbx_description
1 polymer ?
#
loop_
_entity_poly.entity_id
_entity_poly.type
_entity_poly.pdbx_seq_one_letter_code
_entity_poly.pdbx_strand_id
1 'polypeptide(L)' 'MVFQDISELNDITKKMGFLASHDSLTRLPNRRYLQEYLHALCTDYLKLKSQFAVLFLDLDSFKIINVTLGHAKVMNCFLL' A
#
# COMPACT_ATOMS: atom_id res chain seq x y z
N MET A 1 -3.24 13.09 33.47
CA MET A 1 -4.11 13.58 32.38
C MET A 1 -3.33 13.87 31.09
N VAL A 2 -2.13 14.46 31.12
CA VAL A 2 -1.32 14.80 29.92
C VAL A 2 -0.80 13.59 29.10
N PHE A 3 -0.46 12.47 29.75
CA PHE A 3 0.10 11.29 29.05
C PHE A 3 -0.91 10.55 28.14
N GLN A 4 -2.19 10.62 28.47
CA GLN A 4 -3.24 9.93 27.73
C GLN A 4 -3.51 10.65 26.39
N ASP A 5 -3.53 11.98 26.43
CA ASP A 5 -3.71 12.87 25.27
C ASP A 5 -2.57 12.69 24.23
N ILE A 6 -1.31 12.65 24.69
CA ILE A 6 -0.15 12.42 23.82
C ILE A 6 -0.19 11.01 23.18
N SER A 7 -0.67 10.01 23.92
CA SER A 7 -0.76 8.63 23.40
C SER A 7 -1.80 8.51 22.30
N GLU A 8 -3.00 9.09 22.51
CA GLU A 8 -4.08 9.10 21.50
C GLU A 8 -3.68 9.85 20.23
N LEU A 9 -3.02 11.00 20.36
CA LEU A 9 -2.52 11.78 19.23
C LEU A 9 -1.50 10.99 18.39
N ASN A 10 -0.58 10.28 19.07
CA ASN A 10 0.43 9.46 18.41
C ASN A 10 -0.20 8.30 17.63
N ASP A 11 -1.23 7.65 18.19
CA ASP A 11 -1.91 6.54 17.54
C ASP A 11 -2.70 7.00 16.32
N ILE A 12 -3.38 8.15 16.41
CA ILE A 12 -4.05 8.79 15.28
C ILE A 12 -3.03 9.12 14.18
N THR A 13 -1.88 9.69 14.55
CA THR A 13 -0.82 10.06 13.60
C THR A 13 -0.25 8.84 12.89
N LYS A 14 0.02 7.76 13.62
CA LYS A 14 0.46 6.48 13.02
C LYS A 14 -0.58 5.90 12.08
N LYS A 15 -1.85 5.95 12.46
CA LYS A 15 -2.95 5.44 11.65
C LYS A 15 -3.14 6.27 10.38
N MET A 16 -3.04 7.60 10.48
CA MET A 16 -3.01 8.52 9.33
C MET A 16 -1.83 8.21 8.41
N GLY A 17 -0.62 8.04 8.96
CA GLY A 17 0.56 7.67 8.17
C GLY A 17 0.38 6.34 7.44
N PHE A 18 -0.21 5.34 8.12
CA PHE A 18 -0.53 4.05 7.53
C PHE A 18 -1.53 4.19 6.38
N LEU A 19 -2.67 4.87 6.60
CA LEU A 19 -3.70 5.08 5.59
C LEU A 19 -3.22 5.92 4.40
N ALA A 20 -2.29 6.84 4.63
CA ALA A 20 -1.67 7.59 3.54
C ALA A 20 -0.82 6.69 2.63
N SER A 21 -0.19 5.65 3.17
CA SER A 21 0.84 4.82 2.50
C SER A 21 0.36 3.43 2.08
N HIS A 22 -0.79 2.96 2.57
CA HIS A 22 -1.32 1.64 2.30
C HIS A 22 -2.71 1.73 1.67
N ASP A 23 -3.05 0.75 0.84
CA ASP A 23 -4.38 0.57 0.30
C ASP A 23 -5.31 0.03 1.41
N SER A 24 -6.49 0.62 1.56
CA SER A 24 -7.39 0.31 2.69
C SER A 24 -8.02 -1.07 2.57
N LEU A 25 -8.13 -1.60 1.35
CA LEU A 25 -8.73 -2.90 1.09
C LEU A 25 -7.74 -4.04 1.32
N THR A 26 -6.56 -3.95 0.71
CA THR A 26 -5.55 -5.02 0.72
C THR A 26 -4.56 -4.89 1.87
N ARG A 27 -4.46 -3.71 2.48
CA ARG A 27 -3.38 -3.31 3.41
C ARG A 27 -1.97 -3.39 2.82
N LEU A 28 -1.84 -3.59 1.50
CA LEU A 28 -0.55 -3.51 0.81
C LEU A 28 -0.14 -2.04 0.63
N PRO A 29 1.16 -1.76 0.40
CA PRO A 29 1.59 -0.42 0.04
C PRO A 29 0.83 0.09 -1.18
N ASN A 30 0.31 1.30 -1.09
CA ASN A 30 -0.42 1.89 -2.19
C ASN A 30 0.55 2.41 -3.27
N ARG A 31 -0.03 2.85 -4.39
CA ARG A 31 0.73 3.38 -5.52
C ARG A 31 1.66 4.54 -5.14
N ARG A 32 1.24 5.41 -4.23
CA ARG A 32 2.05 6.56 -3.77
C ARG A 32 3.30 6.07 -3.03
N TYR A 33 3.14 5.15 -2.08
CA TYR A 33 4.26 4.56 -1.37
C TYR A 33 5.22 3.85 -2.33
N LEU A 34 4.69 3.06 -3.27
CA LEU A 34 5.53 2.37 -4.27
C LEU A 34 6.37 3.35 -5.10
N GLN A 35 5.80 4.48 -5.50
CA GLN A 35 6.53 5.52 -6.25
C GLN A 35 7.66 6.14 -5.42
N GLU A 36 7.38 6.49 -4.16
CA GLU A 36 8.39 7.03 -3.24
C GLU A 36 9.51 6.03 -2.99
N TYR A 37 9.15 4.75 -2.80
CA TYR A 37 10.10 3.66 -2.58
C TYR A 37 10.98 3.41 -3.81
N LEU A 38 10.40 3.36 -5.02
CA LEU A 38 11.15 3.20 -6.25
C LEU A 38 12.10 4.38 -6.52
N HIS A 39 11.67 5.60 -6.19
CA HIS A 39 12.53 6.78 -6.31
C HIS A 39 13.77 6.70 -5.38
N ALA A 40 13.57 6.26 -4.14
CA ALA A 40 14.65 6.01 -3.20
C ALA A 40 15.60 4.91 -3.71
N LEU A 41 15.05 3.76 -4.14
CA LEU A 41 15.84 2.66 -4.71
C LEU A 41 16.67 3.09 -5.90
N CYS A 42 16.09 3.82 -6.86
CA CYS A 42 16.85 4.36 -7.99
C CYS A 42 18.02 5.22 -7.51
N THR A 43 17.79 6.10 -6.54
CA THR A 43 18.84 7.00 -6.00
C THR A 43 19.97 6.22 -5.34
N ASP A 44 19.66 5.17 -4.59
CA ASP A 44 20.65 4.36 -3.88
C ASP A 44 21.41 3.42 -4.81
N TYR A 45 20.71 2.75 -5.72
CA TYR A 45 21.33 1.80 -6.66
C TYR A 45 22.16 2.50 -7.73
N LEU A 46 21.81 3.74 -8.10
CA LEU A 46 22.67 4.61 -8.92
C LEU A 46 24.03 4.85 -8.26
N LYS A 47 24.07 5.09 -6.94
CA LYS A 47 25.32 5.30 -6.18
C LYS A 47 26.13 4.01 -6.07
N LEU A 48 25.45 2.89 -5.85
CA LEU A 48 26.07 1.57 -5.66
C LEU A 48 26.45 0.87 -6.99
N LYS A 49 26.08 1.44 -8.14
CA LYS A 49 26.21 0.81 -9.47
C LYS A 49 25.62 -0.61 -9.52
N SER A 50 24.53 -0.81 -8.78
CA SER A 50 23.82 -2.09 -8.71
C SER A 50 22.52 -2.02 -9.52
N GLN A 51 21.95 -3.17 -9.85
CA GLN A 51 20.70 -3.28 -10.60
C GLN A 51 19.60 -3.88 -9.73
N PHE A 52 18.36 -3.51 -10.01
CA PHE A 52 17.17 -4.12 -9.44
C PHE A 52 16.12 -4.33 -10.54
N ALA A 53 15.16 -5.22 -10.28
CA ALA A 53 14.05 -5.50 -11.17
C ALA A 53 12.71 -5.17 -10.50
N VAL A 54 11.71 -4.83 -11.32
CA VAL A 54 10.34 -4.62 -10.87
C VAL A 54 9.43 -5.59 -11.62
N LEU A 55 8.62 -6.34 -10.89
CA LEU A 55 7.60 -7.21 -11.43
C LEU A 55 6.23 -6.53 -11.30
N PHE A 56 5.50 -6.46 -12.41
CA PHE A 56 4.11 -6.02 -12.40
C PHE A 56 3.22 -7.24 -12.62
N LEU A 57 2.29 -7.47 -11.70
CA LEU A 57 1.31 -8.54 -11.76
C LEU A 57 -0.06 -7.91 -11.93
N ASP A 58 -0.78 -8.31 -12.98
CA ASP A 58 -2.17 -7.93 -13.18
C ASP A 58 -3.06 -9.16 -13.00
N LEU A 59 -4.26 -8.96 -12.45
CA LEU A 59 -5.24 -10.02 -12.29
C LEU A 59 -6.17 -10.00 -13.49
N ASP A 60 -5.95 -10.93 -14.42
CA ASP A 60 -6.82 -11.09 -15.59
C ASP A 60 -8.29 -11.32 -15.17
N SER A 61 -9.22 -10.72 -15.90
CA SER A 61 -10.67 -10.84 -15.66
C SER A 61 -11.19 -10.32 -14.32
N PHE A 62 -10.42 -9.52 -13.57
CA PHE A 62 -10.86 -8.91 -12.31
C PHE A 62 -12.13 -8.04 -12.46
N LYS A 63 -12.32 -7.44 -13.64
CA LYS A 63 -13.53 -6.67 -13.97
C LYS A 63 -14.77 -7.55 -14.05
N ILE A 64 -14.65 -8.77 -14.58
CA ILE A 64 -15.77 -9.72 -14.70
C ILE A 64 -16.16 -10.21 -13.31
N ILE A 65 -15.18 -10.56 -12.46
CA ILE A 65 -15.41 -10.97 -11.07
C ILE A 65 -16.14 -9.86 -10.28
N ASN A 66 -15.71 -8.60 -10.42
CA ASN A 66 -16.38 -7.44 -9.82
C ASN A 66 -17.83 -7.25 -10.29
N VAL A 67 -18.08 -7.47 -11.58
CA VAL A 67 -19.42 -7.32 -12.16
C VAL A 67 -20.34 -8.48 -11.74
N THR A 68 -19.84 -9.71 -11.68
CA THR A 68 -20.65 -10.91 -11.42
C THR A 68 -20.92 -11.16 -9.93
N LEU A 69 -19.98 -10.85 -9.03
CA LEU A 69 -20.13 -11.14 -7.59
C LEU A 69 -20.75 -10.00 -6.78
N GLY A 70 -20.89 -8.80 -7.38
CA GLY A 70 -21.27 -7.57 -6.68
C GLY A 70 -20.14 -7.05 -5.78
N HIS A 71 -20.06 -5.72 -5.65
CA HIS A 71 -18.97 -5.01 -4.95
C HIS A 71 -18.60 -5.57 -3.57
N ALA A 72 -19.56 -6.11 -2.82
CA ALA A 72 -19.35 -6.60 -1.47
C ALA A 72 -18.51 -7.89 -1.36
N LYS A 73 -18.46 -8.74 -2.41
CA LYS A 73 -17.74 -10.04 -2.34
C LYS A 73 -16.32 -10.00 -2.90
N VAL A 74 -15.99 -9.03 -3.77
CA VAL A 74 -14.62 -8.90 -4.31
C VAL A 74 -13.60 -8.50 -3.25
N MET A 75 -14.04 -7.94 -2.12
CA MET A 75 -13.16 -7.68 -0.98
C MET A 75 -12.36 -8.91 -0.53
N ASN A 76 -12.85 -10.14 -0.76
CA ASN A 76 -12.13 -11.37 -0.40
C ASN A 76 -11.12 -11.89 -1.45
N CYS A 77 -11.15 -11.43 -2.71
CA CYS A 77 -10.23 -11.91 -3.75
C CYS A 77 -8.82 -11.33 -3.64
N PHE A 78 -8.63 -10.26 -2.86
CA PHE A 78 -7.32 -9.66 -2.61
C PHE A 78 -6.53 -10.30 -1.44
N LEU A 79 -7.04 -11.39 -0.85
CA LEU A 79 -6.41 -12.12 0.26
C LEU A 79 -5.55 -13.32 -0.18
N LEU A 80 -5.21 -13.44 -1.47
CA LEU A 80 -4.28 -14.46 -2.00
C LEU A 80 -3.09 -13.80 -2.69
#